data_AF-A0A6J4XJU3-F1
#
_entry.id   AF-A0A6J4XJU3-F1
#
_cell.length_a   1.000
_cell.length_b   1.000
_cell.length_c   1.000
_cell.angle_alpha   90.00
_cell.angle_beta   90.00
_cell.angle_gamma   90.00
#
_symmetry.space_group_name_H-M   'P 1'
#
loop_
_entity.id
_entity.type
_entity.pdbx_description
1 polymer ?
#
loop_
_entity_poly.entity_id
_entity_poly.type
_entity_poly.pdbx_seq_one_letter_code
_entity_poly.pdbx_strand_id
1 'polypeptide(L)'
;MEKTSHEWSRESLFAKAQLYAEAMLDHQDTNWQFGLWSAFVLEMLIRAAIADTSPALLADSKDWNDILYALGKPSKKAKFVAKSASITDLIQRIEDLSDGFTREHSNFCASHVARRNSEIHSGSMPFENMGTSSWLPMFYTVCEILTSEIGESLESLFGDETAERAKEEIAALKDDTAKSVRGTISAHRAVWSEKTDDEREQARKQAATVALRHYGHRVTCPACESTALLQGKAAGEARREVDDERHCGKTSDAARII
;
A
#
# COMPACT_ATOMS: atom_id res chain seq x y z
N MET A 1 -18.27 -12.84 -31.68
CA MET A 1 -16.80 -13.04 -31.59
C MET A 1 -16.40 -12.46 -30.25
N GLU A 2 -16.29 -13.31 -29.23
CA GLU A 2 -15.86 -12.90 -27.90
C GLU A 2 -14.49 -12.26 -28.05
N LYS A 3 -14.38 -10.99 -27.69
CA LYS A 3 -13.11 -10.27 -27.68
C LYS A 3 -12.36 -10.87 -26.49
N THR A 4 -11.51 -11.87 -26.73
CA THR A 4 -10.63 -12.41 -25.70
C THR A 4 -9.89 -11.24 -25.08
N SER A 5 -10.08 -11.06 -23.77
CA SER A 5 -9.44 -9.95 -23.07
C SER A 5 -7.92 -10.09 -23.18
N HIS A 6 -7.22 -8.98 -23.30
CA HIS A 6 -5.76 -8.97 -23.38
C HIS A 6 -5.18 -9.63 -22.12
N GLU A 7 -4.11 -10.43 -22.22
CA GLU A 7 -3.59 -11.16 -21.04
C GLU A 7 -3.10 -10.25 -19.89
N TRP A 8 -2.74 -9.01 -20.21
CA TRP A 8 -2.39 -7.96 -19.24
C TRP A 8 -3.57 -7.03 -18.90
N SER A 9 -4.79 -7.41 -19.27
CA SER A 9 -6.00 -6.68 -18.87
C SER A 9 -6.29 -6.88 -17.37
N ARG A 10 -6.95 -5.89 -16.77
CA ARG A 10 -7.51 -5.97 -15.41
C ARG A 10 -8.28 -7.28 -15.21
N GLU A 11 -9.18 -7.62 -16.13
CA GLU A 11 -10.04 -8.80 -16.04
C GLU A 11 -9.24 -10.10 -16.02
N SER A 12 -8.29 -10.26 -16.95
CA SER A 12 -7.48 -11.48 -17.04
C SER A 12 -6.58 -11.67 -15.82
N LEU A 13 -6.04 -10.57 -15.27
CA LEU A 13 -5.16 -10.60 -14.11
C LEU A 13 -5.96 -10.86 -12.82
N PHE A 14 -7.12 -10.23 -12.67
CA PHE A 14 -7.99 -10.47 -11.52
C PHE A 14 -8.55 -11.89 -11.51
N ALA A 15 -9.01 -12.41 -12.64
CA ALA A 15 -9.45 -13.81 -12.76
C ALA A 15 -8.34 -14.79 -12.35
N LYS A 16 -7.08 -14.47 -12.67
CA LYS A 16 -5.93 -15.27 -12.24
C LYS A 16 -5.63 -15.12 -10.74
N ALA A 17 -5.87 -13.94 -10.16
CA ALA A 17 -5.80 -13.75 -8.71
C ALA A 17 -6.83 -14.61 -7.98
N GLN A 18 -8.08 -14.71 -8.49
CA GLN A 18 -9.12 -15.58 -7.94
C GLN A 18 -8.68 -17.05 -7.96
N LEU A 19 -8.14 -17.56 -9.08
CA LEU A 19 -7.63 -18.93 -9.14
C LEU A 19 -6.50 -19.20 -8.14
N TYR A 20 -5.63 -18.22 -7.91
CA TYR A 20 -4.57 -18.34 -6.89
C TYR A 20 -5.12 -18.21 -5.47
N ALA A 21 -6.21 -17.47 -5.26
CA ALA A 21 -6.89 -17.39 -3.98
C ALA A 21 -7.60 -18.70 -3.64
N GLU A 22 -8.26 -19.34 -4.61
CA GLU A 22 -8.80 -20.70 -4.45
C GLU A 22 -7.69 -21.69 -4.03
N ALA A 23 -6.57 -21.70 -4.77
CA ALA A 23 -5.44 -22.55 -4.44
C ALA A 23 -4.82 -22.23 -3.06
N MET A 24 -4.86 -20.96 -2.63
CA MET A 24 -4.45 -20.56 -1.28
C MET A 24 -5.36 -21.20 -0.23
N LEU A 25 -6.68 -21.10 -0.42
CA LEU A 25 -7.71 -21.52 0.53
C LEU A 25 -7.88 -23.05 0.63
N ASP A 26 -7.37 -23.80 -0.34
CA ASP A 26 -7.23 -25.26 -0.27
C ASP A 26 -6.22 -25.73 0.81
N HIS A 27 -5.49 -24.80 1.41
CA HIS A 27 -4.52 -25.06 2.45
C HIS A 27 -4.90 -24.38 3.77
N GLN A 28 -4.52 -24.99 4.89
CA GLN A 28 -4.61 -24.33 6.19
C GLN A 28 -3.65 -23.13 6.23
N ASP A 29 -4.03 -22.09 6.96
CA ASP A 29 -3.27 -20.85 7.09
C ASP A 29 -1.85 -21.03 7.66
N THR A 30 -1.63 -22.10 8.43
CA THR A 30 -0.31 -22.52 8.95
C THR A 30 0.57 -23.28 7.94
N ASN A 31 0.02 -23.69 6.80
CA ASN A 31 0.76 -24.40 5.76
C ASN A 31 1.58 -23.42 4.92
N TRP A 32 2.84 -23.77 4.61
CA TRP A 32 3.72 -22.93 3.77
C TRP A 32 3.12 -22.63 2.39
N GLN A 33 2.30 -23.53 1.84
CA GLN A 33 1.61 -23.35 0.56
C GLN A 33 0.61 -22.21 0.62
N PHE A 34 -0.08 -22.02 1.74
CA PHE A 34 -0.97 -20.87 1.96
C PHE A 34 -0.18 -19.56 1.86
N GLY A 35 0.97 -19.50 2.55
CA GLY A 35 1.90 -18.37 2.45
C GLY A 35 2.39 -18.11 1.03
N LEU A 36 2.80 -19.16 0.31
CA LEU A 36 3.27 -19.03 -1.07
C LEU A 36 2.17 -18.55 -2.02
N TRP A 37 0.97 -19.14 -1.97
CA TRP A 37 -0.15 -18.76 -2.82
C TRP A 37 -0.63 -17.33 -2.55
N SER A 38 -0.65 -16.89 -1.29
CA SER A 38 -0.95 -15.49 -0.95
C SER A 38 0.00 -14.50 -1.65
N ALA A 39 1.28 -14.85 -1.83
CA ALA A 39 2.21 -14.00 -2.56
C ALA A 39 1.88 -13.91 -4.06
N PHE A 40 1.40 -15.01 -4.66
CA PHE A 40 0.93 -15.00 -6.05
C PHE A 40 -0.38 -14.23 -6.22
N VAL A 41 -1.30 -14.32 -5.26
CA VAL A 41 -2.52 -13.50 -5.23
C VAL A 41 -2.15 -12.02 -5.23
N LEU A 42 -1.27 -11.57 -4.33
CA LEU A 42 -0.82 -10.18 -4.29
C LEU A 42 -0.17 -9.74 -5.61
N GLU A 43 0.69 -10.57 -6.19
CA GLU A 43 1.36 -10.21 -7.44
C GLU A 43 0.35 -10.00 -8.58
N MET A 44 -0.70 -10.83 -8.66
CA MET A 44 -1.74 -10.67 -9.68
C MET A 44 -2.64 -9.46 -9.38
N LEU A 45 -3.00 -9.20 -8.12
CA LEU A 45 -3.80 -8.03 -7.74
C LEU A 45 -3.09 -6.71 -8.01
N ILE A 46 -1.80 -6.59 -7.67
CA ILE A 46 -1.00 -5.39 -7.98
C ILE A 46 -1.00 -5.14 -9.49
N ARG A 47 -0.81 -6.20 -10.29
CA ARG A 47 -0.85 -6.09 -11.74
C ARG A 47 -2.24 -5.69 -12.24
N ALA A 48 -3.31 -6.25 -11.67
CA ALA A 48 -4.68 -5.91 -12.04
C ALA A 48 -5.00 -4.44 -11.74
N ALA A 49 -4.62 -3.93 -10.56
CA ALA A 49 -4.80 -2.54 -10.15
C ALA A 49 -4.07 -1.56 -11.07
N ILE A 50 -2.83 -1.86 -11.46
CA ILE A 50 -2.10 -1.04 -12.43
C ILE A 50 -2.74 -1.11 -13.82
N ALA A 51 -3.18 -2.30 -14.25
CA ALA A 51 -3.82 -2.51 -15.54
C ALA A 51 -5.17 -1.80 -15.67
N ASP A 52 -5.89 -1.59 -14.56
CA ASP A 52 -7.12 -0.81 -14.52
C ASP A 52 -6.90 0.63 -14.98
N THR A 53 -5.80 1.25 -14.53
CA THR A 53 -5.36 2.54 -15.08
C THR A 53 -4.95 2.40 -16.56
N SER A 54 -4.07 1.45 -16.86
CA SER A 54 -3.72 1.08 -18.24
C SER A 54 -2.82 -0.16 -18.27
N PRO A 55 -3.09 -1.17 -19.13
CA PRO A 55 -2.18 -2.30 -19.32
C PRO A 55 -0.76 -1.90 -19.74
N ALA A 56 -0.59 -0.74 -20.38
CA ALA A 56 0.72 -0.22 -20.78
C ALA A 56 1.65 0.03 -19.60
N LEU A 57 1.10 0.32 -18.42
CA LEU A 57 1.84 0.51 -17.19
C LEU A 57 2.37 -0.80 -16.60
N LEU A 58 2.09 -1.96 -17.21
CA LEU A 58 2.71 -3.22 -16.86
C LEU A 58 3.96 -3.54 -17.68
N ALA A 59 4.17 -2.86 -18.80
CA ALA A 59 5.31 -3.11 -19.68
C ALA A 59 6.65 -2.80 -19.01
N ASP A 60 7.70 -3.56 -19.35
CA ASP A 60 9.08 -3.16 -19.09
C ASP A 60 9.39 -1.90 -19.91
N SER A 61 9.84 -0.84 -19.26
CA SER A 61 10.10 0.46 -19.91
C SER A 61 11.36 0.43 -20.79
N LYS A 62 12.15 -0.65 -20.76
CA LYS A 62 13.38 -0.78 -21.56
C LYS A 62 13.13 -1.05 -23.04
N ASP A 63 12.01 -1.67 -23.40
CA ASP A 63 11.67 -1.96 -24.79
C ASP A 63 10.26 -1.42 -25.11
N TRP A 64 10.18 -0.37 -25.94
CA TRP A 64 8.91 0.21 -26.38
C TRP A 64 7.96 -0.81 -27.03
N ASN A 65 8.47 -1.94 -27.54
CA ASN A 65 7.62 -3.02 -28.06
C ASN A 65 6.74 -3.67 -26.96
N ASP A 66 7.17 -3.66 -25.70
CA ASP A 66 6.37 -4.17 -24.57
C ASP A 66 5.16 -3.25 -24.30
N ILE A 67 5.32 -1.95 -24.50
CA ILE A 67 4.22 -0.97 -24.43
C ILE A 67 3.24 -1.19 -25.60
N LEU A 68 3.76 -1.38 -26.81
CA LEU A 68 2.90 -1.69 -27.97
C LEU A 68 2.11 -2.98 -27.74
N TYR A 69 2.76 -4.01 -27.21
CA TYR A 69 2.11 -5.27 -26.85
C TYR A 69 0.95 -5.03 -25.89
N ALA A 70 1.21 -4.35 -24.78
CA ALA A 70 0.21 -4.05 -23.76
C ALA A 70 -1.01 -3.28 -24.31
N LEU A 71 -0.80 -2.42 -25.31
CA LEU A 71 -1.85 -1.67 -26.00
C LEU A 71 -2.57 -2.47 -27.10
N GLY A 72 -2.29 -3.78 -27.21
CA GLY A 72 -2.84 -4.67 -28.24
C GLY A 72 -2.35 -4.36 -29.65
N LYS A 73 -1.17 -3.74 -29.79
CA LYS A 73 -0.57 -3.38 -31.09
C LYS A 73 0.50 -4.41 -31.49
N PRO A 74 0.55 -4.82 -32.77
CA PRO A 74 1.53 -5.79 -33.24
C PRO A 74 2.95 -5.20 -33.21
N SER A 75 3.93 -5.98 -32.72
CA SER A 75 5.34 -5.65 -32.86
C SER A 75 5.86 -6.03 -34.25
N LYS A 76 6.74 -5.20 -34.81
CA LYS A 76 7.49 -5.49 -36.05
C LYS A 76 8.81 -6.21 -35.78
N LYS A 77 9.17 -6.42 -34.52
CA LYS A 77 10.44 -7.05 -34.12
C LYS A 77 10.34 -8.56 -34.32
N ALA A 78 11.30 -9.12 -35.06
CA ALA A 78 11.35 -10.57 -35.28
C ALA A 78 11.56 -11.32 -33.94
N LYS A 79 10.79 -12.40 -33.73
CA LYS A 79 10.83 -13.23 -32.51
C LYS A 79 10.60 -12.43 -31.22
N PHE A 80 9.72 -11.43 -31.27
CA PHE A 80 9.36 -10.64 -30.10
C PHE A 80 8.59 -11.49 -29.08
N VAL A 81 9.00 -11.39 -27.81
CA VAL A 81 8.31 -11.94 -26.65
C VAL A 81 8.15 -10.79 -25.66
N ALA A 82 6.91 -10.49 -25.32
CA ALA A 82 6.59 -9.36 -24.45
C ALA A 82 7.12 -9.59 -23.03
N LYS A 83 7.60 -8.51 -22.41
CA LYS A 83 8.09 -8.51 -21.03
C LYS A 83 7.34 -7.49 -20.20
N SER A 84 6.84 -7.94 -19.06
CA SER A 84 6.33 -7.03 -18.04
C SER A 84 7.48 -6.51 -17.18
N ALA A 85 7.27 -5.36 -16.54
CA ALA A 85 8.17 -4.83 -15.53
C ALA A 85 8.29 -5.79 -14.34
N SER A 86 9.38 -5.64 -13.58
CA SER A 86 9.58 -6.43 -12.37
C SER A 86 8.49 -6.12 -11.34
N ILE A 87 8.12 -7.10 -10.52
CA ILE A 87 7.12 -6.86 -9.47
C ILE A 87 7.57 -5.77 -8.48
N THR A 88 8.88 -5.62 -8.25
CA THR A 88 9.43 -4.51 -7.45
C THR A 88 9.12 -3.14 -8.08
N ASP A 89 9.28 -3.01 -9.41
CA ASP A 89 8.94 -1.77 -10.12
C ASP A 89 7.42 -1.53 -10.08
N LEU A 90 6.62 -2.59 -10.20
CA LEU A 90 5.16 -2.49 -10.13
C LEU A 90 4.67 -2.07 -8.75
N ILE A 91 5.29 -2.54 -7.67
CA ILE A 91 4.98 -2.08 -6.30
C ILE A 91 5.22 -0.56 -6.17
N GLN A 92 6.31 -0.04 -6.72
CA GLN A 92 6.55 1.41 -6.71
C GLN A 92 5.52 2.16 -7.58
N ARG A 93 5.16 1.61 -8.74
CA ARG A 93 4.13 2.21 -9.62
C ARG A 93 2.78 2.30 -8.91
N ILE A 94 2.32 1.25 -8.23
CA ILE A 94 1.02 1.30 -7.54
C ILE A 94 1.05 2.25 -6.33
N GLU A 95 2.18 2.36 -5.61
CA GLU A 95 2.37 3.37 -4.56
C GLU A 95 2.27 4.80 -5.09
N ASP A 96 2.70 5.04 -6.34
CA ASP A 96 2.60 6.35 -6.98
C ASP A 96 1.22 6.62 -7.61
N LEU A 97 0.42 5.57 -7.86
CA LEU A 97 -0.86 5.66 -8.59
C LEU A 97 -2.10 5.64 -7.68
N SER A 98 -2.05 4.91 -6.55
CA SER A 98 -3.20 4.74 -5.64
C SER A 98 -3.01 5.53 -4.35
N ASP A 99 -3.91 6.49 -4.11
CA ASP A 99 -3.92 7.30 -2.89
C ASP A 99 -4.14 6.45 -1.62
N GLY A 100 -4.83 5.31 -1.74
CA GLY A 100 -5.06 4.36 -0.65
C GLY A 100 -3.87 3.42 -0.38
N PHE A 101 -2.95 3.30 -1.32
CA PHE A 101 -1.80 2.39 -1.22
C PHE A 101 -0.58 3.08 -0.61
N THR A 102 -0.46 3.01 0.72
CA THR A 102 0.61 3.66 1.47
C THR A 102 1.98 2.97 1.33
N ARG A 103 3.04 3.66 1.77
CA ARG A 103 4.39 3.09 1.89
C ARG A 103 4.45 1.86 2.79
N GLU A 104 3.59 1.76 3.81
CA GLU A 104 3.51 0.58 4.66
C GLU A 104 3.05 -0.66 3.86
N HIS A 105 2.01 -0.49 3.04
CA HIS A 105 1.52 -1.52 2.12
C HIS A 105 2.60 -1.94 1.11
N SER A 106 3.30 -0.96 0.54
CA SER A 106 4.44 -1.17 -0.37
C SER A 106 5.54 -2.02 0.26
N ASN A 107 5.96 -1.68 1.49
CA ASN A 107 6.97 -2.42 2.24
C ASN A 107 6.52 -3.85 2.58
N PHE A 108 5.25 -4.02 2.92
CA PHE A 108 4.66 -5.34 3.15
C PHE A 108 4.70 -6.19 1.87
N CYS A 109 4.21 -5.67 0.74
CA CYS A 109 4.25 -6.36 -0.55
C CYS A 109 5.67 -6.74 -0.96
N ALA A 110 6.63 -5.81 -0.83
CA ALA A 110 8.03 -6.07 -1.15
C ALA A 110 8.62 -7.20 -0.29
N SER A 111 8.33 -7.19 1.02
CA SER A 111 8.77 -8.24 1.94
C SER A 111 8.13 -9.59 1.62
N HIS A 112 6.84 -9.62 1.28
CA HIS A 112 6.13 -10.85 0.96
C HIS A 112 6.59 -11.46 -0.37
N VAL A 113 6.83 -10.63 -1.37
CA VAL A 113 7.45 -11.03 -2.65
C VAL A 113 8.89 -11.51 -2.44
N ALA A 114 9.66 -10.90 -1.53
CA ALA A 114 11.00 -11.37 -1.19
C ALA A 114 10.98 -12.79 -0.59
N ARG A 115 9.98 -13.10 0.27
CA ARG A 115 9.76 -14.48 0.76
C ARG A 115 9.47 -15.43 -0.39
N ARG A 116 8.57 -15.06 -1.32
CA ARG A 116 8.31 -15.86 -2.53
C ARG A 116 9.58 -16.09 -3.36
N ASN A 117 10.43 -15.08 -3.52
CA ASN A 117 11.71 -15.25 -4.21
C ASN A 117 12.60 -16.26 -3.49
N SER A 118 12.69 -16.18 -2.18
CA SER A 118 13.49 -17.10 -1.36
C SER A 118 12.95 -18.54 -1.43
N GLU A 119 11.63 -18.72 -1.39
CA GLU A 119 10.96 -20.02 -1.51
C GLU A 119 11.22 -20.69 -2.87
N ILE A 120 11.17 -19.92 -3.97
CA ILE A 120 11.26 -20.48 -5.33
C ILE A 120 12.71 -20.58 -5.85
N HIS A 121 13.60 -19.69 -5.41
CA HIS A 121 14.94 -19.55 -5.99
C HIS A 121 16.09 -19.91 -5.05
N SER A 122 15.80 -20.34 -3.82
CA SER A 122 16.83 -20.77 -2.87
C SER A 122 16.44 -22.07 -2.16
N GLY A 123 17.29 -22.54 -1.24
CA GLY A 123 17.00 -23.70 -0.39
C GLY A 123 16.33 -23.35 0.95
N SER A 124 15.90 -22.09 1.14
CA SER A 124 15.20 -21.65 2.36
C SER A 124 13.71 -21.95 2.29
N MET A 125 13.05 -22.12 3.45
CA MET A 125 11.59 -22.27 3.56
C MET A 125 10.99 -21.10 4.37
N PRO A 126 10.94 -19.86 3.82
CA PRO A 126 10.52 -18.65 4.54
C PRO A 126 9.06 -18.66 4.99
N PHE A 127 8.20 -19.48 4.37
CA PHE A 127 6.80 -19.61 4.78
C PHE A 127 6.58 -20.72 5.82
N GLU A 128 7.57 -21.59 6.04
CA GLU A 128 7.48 -22.61 7.09
C GLU A 128 7.57 -21.96 8.47
N ASN A 129 6.63 -22.31 9.37
CA ASN A 129 6.52 -21.74 10.72
C ASN A 129 6.28 -20.22 10.77
N MET A 130 5.84 -19.61 9.68
CA MET A 130 5.46 -18.20 9.67
C MET A 130 4.10 -18.01 10.35
N GLY A 131 4.10 -17.47 11.57
CA GLY A 131 2.85 -17.22 12.31
C GLY A 131 1.93 -16.26 11.56
N THR A 132 0.69 -16.69 11.29
CA THR A 132 -0.29 -15.97 10.46
C THR A 132 -0.61 -14.58 10.99
N SER A 133 -0.67 -14.41 12.32
CA SER A 133 -0.90 -13.12 12.98
C SER A 133 0.12 -12.03 12.62
N SER A 134 1.32 -12.40 12.15
CA SER A 134 2.36 -11.43 11.80
C SER A 134 2.20 -10.80 10.41
N TRP A 135 1.35 -11.37 9.54
CA TRP A 135 1.29 -10.96 8.13
C TRP A 135 -0.11 -11.00 7.53
N LEU A 136 -0.96 -11.93 7.97
CA LEU A 136 -2.26 -12.20 7.36
C LEU A 136 -3.23 -11.01 7.44
N PRO A 137 -3.32 -10.27 8.56
CA PRO A 137 -4.18 -9.08 8.60
C PRO A 137 -3.72 -7.98 7.63
N MET A 138 -2.40 -7.80 7.45
CA MET A 138 -1.86 -6.84 6.49
C MET A 138 -2.06 -7.31 5.05
N PHE A 139 -1.93 -8.62 4.79
CA PHE A 139 -2.27 -9.21 3.50
C PHE A 139 -3.73 -8.90 3.13
N TYR A 140 -4.67 -9.15 4.02
CA TYR A 140 -6.08 -8.85 3.76
C TYR A 140 -6.34 -7.35 3.60
N THR A 141 -5.68 -6.50 4.38
CA THR A 141 -5.76 -5.04 4.22
C THR A 141 -5.33 -4.61 2.83
N VAL A 142 -4.21 -5.15 2.33
CA VAL A 142 -3.73 -4.85 0.97
C VAL A 142 -4.68 -5.40 -0.10
N CYS A 143 -5.20 -6.61 0.08
CA CYS A 143 -6.20 -7.16 -0.82
C CYS A 143 -7.46 -6.29 -0.89
N GLU A 144 -7.97 -5.82 0.26
CA GLU A 144 -9.14 -4.92 0.33
C GLU A 144 -8.93 -3.63 -0.45
N ILE A 145 -7.74 -3.03 -0.33
CA ILE A 145 -7.38 -1.80 -1.06
C ILE A 145 -7.32 -2.11 -2.56
N LEU A 146 -6.56 -3.12 -2.97
CA LEU A 146 -6.34 -3.41 -4.39
C LEU A 146 -7.59 -3.89 -5.11
N THR A 147 -8.49 -4.64 -4.45
CA THR A 147 -9.78 -5.01 -5.04
C THR A 147 -10.70 -3.79 -5.18
N SER A 148 -10.73 -2.92 -4.17
CA SER A 148 -11.52 -1.68 -4.24
C SER A 148 -11.08 -0.77 -5.39
N GLU A 149 -9.77 -0.65 -5.65
CA GLU A 149 -9.21 0.14 -6.76
C GLU A 149 -9.71 -0.33 -8.14
N ILE A 150 -9.95 -1.62 -8.32
CA ILE A 150 -10.43 -2.20 -9.59
C ILE A 150 -11.95 -2.39 -9.66
N GLY A 151 -12.68 -1.85 -8.68
CA GLY A 151 -14.14 -1.97 -8.58
C GLY A 151 -14.62 -3.37 -8.17
N GLU A 152 -13.76 -4.15 -7.51
CA GLU A 152 -14.01 -5.49 -6.99
C GLU A 152 -14.08 -5.47 -5.45
N SER A 153 -14.24 -6.64 -4.82
CA SER A 153 -14.33 -6.75 -3.36
C SER A 153 -13.58 -7.96 -2.83
N LEU A 154 -13.52 -8.09 -1.50
CA LEU A 154 -12.94 -9.29 -0.88
C LEU A 154 -13.80 -10.54 -1.14
N GLU A 155 -15.12 -10.37 -1.24
CA GLU A 155 -16.07 -11.43 -1.57
C GLU A 155 -15.85 -11.94 -2.99
N SER A 156 -15.61 -11.04 -3.96
CA SER A 156 -15.33 -11.49 -5.33
C SER A 156 -13.96 -12.20 -5.43
N LEU A 157 -13.02 -11.93 -4.52
CA LEU A 157 -11.71 -12.57 -4.50
C LEU A 157 -11.67 -13.90 -3.73
N PHE A 158 -12.27 -13.96 -2.54
CA PHE A 158 -12.12 -15.07 -1.58
C PHE A 158 -13.43 -15.82 -1.28
N GLY A 159 -14.57 -15.32 -1.74
CA GLY A 159 -15.89 -15.78 -1.31
C GLY A 159 -16.33 -15.18 0.05
N ASP A 160 -17.63 -15.22 0.30
CA ASP A 160 -18.28 -14.51 1.42
C ASP A 160 -17.69 -14.88 2.80
N GLU A 161 -17.50 -16.17 3.07
CA GLU A 161 -17.03 -16.64 4.39
C GLU A 161 -15.62 -16.14 4.73
N THR A 162 -14.69 -16.28 3.78
CA THR A 162 -13.31 -15.81 3.97
C THR A 162 -13.24 -14.29 3.98
N ALA A 163 -14.05 -13.61 3.16
CA ALA A 163 -14.11 -12.16 3.14
C ALA A 163 -14.57 -11.59 4.49
N GLU A 164 -15.58 -12.17 5.13
CA GLU A 164 -16.02 -11.74 6.46
C GLU A 164 -14.93 -11.93 7.51
N ARG A 165 -14.26 -13.09 7.53
CA ARG A 165 -13.10 -13.32 8.41
C ARG A 165 -11.95 -12.33 8.16
N ALA A 166 -11.66 -12.05 6.90
CA ALA A 166 -10.64 -11.07 6.51
C ALA A 166 -10.97 -9.67 7.05
N LYS A 167 -12.23 -9.23 6.96
CA LYS A 167 -12.68 -7.95 7.52
C LYS A 167 -12.54 -7.90 9.05
N GLU A 168 -12.82 -8.99 9.75
CA GLU A 168 -12.60 -9.08 11.20
C GLU A 168 -11.11 -8.93 11.56
N GLU A 169 -10.22 -9.59 10.81
CA GLU A 169 -8.77 -9.44 11.00
C GLU A 169 -8.27 -8.02 10.71
N ILE A 170 -8.76 -7.39 9.64
CA ILE A 170 -8.45 -5.99 9.31
C ILE A 170 -8.92 -5.05 10.43
N ALA A 171 -10.14 -5.25 10.94
CA ALA A 171 -10.67 -4.45 12.03
C ALA A 171 -9.86 -4.62 13.32
N ALA A 172 -9.46 -5.85 13.65
CA ALA A 172 -8.61 -6.14 14.80
C ALA A 172 -7.23 -5.46 14.67
N LEU A 173 -6.59 -5.53 13.50
CA LEU A 173 -5.32 -4.84 13.24
C LEU A 173 -5.44 -3.32 13.44
N LYS A 174 -6.52 -2.71 12.93
CA LYS A 174 -6.78 -1.27 13.08
C LYS A 174 -6.97 -0.88 14.56
N ASP A 175 -7.69 -1.69 15.34
CA ASP A 175 -7.90 -1.45 16.77
C ASP A 175 -6.61 -1.62 17.59
N ASP A 176 -5.79 -2.63 17.29
CA ASP A 176 -4.51 -2.86 17.97
C ASP A 176 -3.51 -1.73 17.68
N THR A 177 -3.44 -1.25 16.43
CA THR A 177 -2.66 -0.07 16.08
C THR A 177 -3.15 1.16 16.84
N ALA A 178 -4.47 1.39 16.91
CA ALA A 178 -5.04 2.51 17.66
C ALA A 178 -4.74 2.42 19.17
N LYS A 179 -4.84 1.23 19.77
CA LYS A 179 -4.47 0.97 21.16
C LYS A 179 -2.99 1.22 21.40
N SER A 180 -2.11 0.75 20.53
CA SER A 180 -0.67 0.95 20.61
C SER A 180 -0.32 2.44 20.62
N VAL A 181 -0.86 3.21 19.66
CA VAL A 181 -0.68 4.66 19.58
C VAL A 181 -1.19 5.37 20.84
N ARG A 182 -2.39 5.02 21.32
CA ARG A 182 -2.94 5.57 22.59
C ARG A 182 -2.05 5.22 23.79
N GLY A 183 -1.50 3.99 23.82
CA GLY A 183 -0.55 3.54 24.82
C GLY A 183 0.72 4.38 24.85
N THR A 184 1.33 4.62 23.68
CA THR A 184 2.51 5.50 23.54
C THR A 184 2.21 6.93 23.99
N ILE A 185 1.06 7.48 23.61
CA ILE A 185 0.62 8.81 24.06
C ILE A 185 0.46 8.83 25.58
N SER A 186 -0.17 7.82 26.17
CA SER A 186 -0.36 7.71 27.62
C SER A 186 0.96 7.57 28.38
N ALA A 187 1.90 6.78 27.86
CA ALA A 187 3.23 6.62 28.45
C ALA A 187 4.00 7.94 28.47
N HIS A 188 4.02 8.67 27.33
CA HIS A 188 4.64 10.00 27.28
C HIS A 188 3.93 11.03 28.15
N ARG A 189 2.60 10.94 28.29
CA ARG A 189 1.83 11.79 29.22
C ARG A 189 2.19 11.50 30.68
N ALA A 190 2.38 10.24 31.06
CA ALA A 190 2.81 9.86 32.40
C ALA A 190 4.21 10.42 32.73
N VAL A 191 5.18 10.21 31.83
CA VAL A 191 6.54 10.78 31.96
C VAL A 191 6.50 12.31 32.04
N TRP A 192 5.62 12.96 31.28
CA TRP A 192 5.42 14.41 31.38
C TRP A 192 4.82 14.84 32.72
N SER A 193 3.89 14.06 33.26
CA SER A 193 3.24 14.33 34.54
C SER A 193 4.18 14.18 35.75
N GLU A 194 5.24 13.41 35.63
CA GLU A 194 6.27 13.26 36.68
C GLU A 194 7.30 14.40 36.69
N LYS A 195 7.38 15.20 35.61
CA LYS A 195 8.29 16.36 35.55
C LYS A 195 7.89 17.45 36.54
N THR A 196 8.90 18.12 37.09
CA THR A 196 8.73 19.33 37.90
C THR A 196 8.25 20.51 37.03
N ASP A 197 7.69 21.53 37.67
CA ASP A 197 7.18 22.70 36.94
C ASP A 197 8.29 23.45 36.17
N ASP A 198 9.50 23.53 36.74
CA ASP A 198 10.67 24.12 36.06
C ASP A 198 11.07 23.34 34.81
N GLU A 199 11.10 21.99 34.90
CA GLU A 199 11.40 21.13 33.76
C GLU A 199 10.33 21.21 32.67
N ARG A 200 9.04 21.30 33.05
CA ARG A 200 7.94 21.47 32.10
C ARG A 200 8.02 22.81 31.39
N GLU A 201 8.33 23.89 32.10
CA GLU A 201 8.47 25.21 31.52
C GLU A 201 9.66 25.28 30.55
N GLN A 202 10.80 24.70 30.92
CA GLN A 202 11.96 24.61 30.04
C GLN A 202 11.65 23.80 28.77
N ALA A 203 11.01 22.64 28.90
CA ALA A 203 10.64 21.81 27.77
C ALA A 203 9.61 22.49 26.85
N ARG A 204 8.65 23.26 27.39
CA ARG A 204 7.69 24.07 26.62
C ARG A 204 8.39 25.14 25.79
N LYS A 205 9.36 25.86 26.38
CA LYS A 205 10.16 26.86 25.68
C LYS A 205 10.98 26.24 24.55
N GLN A 206 11.59 25.07 24.79
CA GLN A 206 12.32 24.33 23.77
C GLN A 206 11.41 23.90 22.62
N ALA A 207 10.24 23.34 22.93
CA ALA A 207 9.24 22.94 21.92
C ALA A 207 8.80 24.13 21.05
N ALA A 208 8.52 25.29 21.65
CA ALA A 208 8.17 26.51 20.92
C ALA A 208 9.31 27.03 20.01
N THR A 209 10.55 26.84 20.43
CA THR A 209 11.75 27.26 19.67
C THR A 209 12.00 26.36 18.46
N VAL A 210 11.80 25.04 18.61
CA VAL A 210 12.07 24.05 17.56
C VAL A 210 10.90 23.91 16.59
N ALA A 211 9.66 24.10 17.05
CA ALA A 211 8.46 23.97 16.20
C ALA A 211 8.25 25.22 15.33
N LEU A 212 9.18 25.59 14.47
CA LEU A 212 9.04 26.74 13.55
C LEU A 212 8.17 26.39 12.33
N ARG A 213 7.23 27.28 11.96
CA ARG A 213 6.25 27.05 10.87
C ARG A 213 6.87 26.71 9.51
N HIS A 214 8.08 27.19 9.24
CA HIS A 214 8.75 26.96 7.95
C HIS A 214 9.27 25.53 7.78
N TYR A 215 9.33 24.75 8.86
CA TYR A 215 9.85 23.39 8.85
C TYR A 215 8.76 22.32 8.90
N GLY A 216 7.48 22.69 9.00
CA GLY A 216 6.37 21.74 9.09
C GLY A 216 5.08 22.36 9.61
N HIS A 217 4.04 21.53 9.72
CA HIS A 217 2.75 21.97 10.24
C HIS A 217 2.76 21.95 11.78
N ARG A 218 2.40 23.08 12.41
CA ARG A 218 2.28 23.12 13.88
C ARG A 218 1.02 22.42 14.33
N VAL A 219 1.15 21.52 15.30
CA VAL A 219 0.04 20.80 15.92
C VAL A 219 0.16 20.85 17.43
N THR A 220 -0.93 20.60 18.13
CA THR A 220 -0.91 20.44 19.59
C THR A 220 -0.50 19.01 19.92
N CYS A 221 0.54 18.84 20.75
CA CYS A 221 0.98 17.51 21.17
C CYS A 221 -0.11 16.83 22.03
N PRO A 222 -0.56 15.60 21.69
CA PRO A 222 -1.59 14.90 22.46
C PRO A 222 -1.10 14.38 23.82
N ALA A 223 0.21 14.35 24.08
CA ALA A 223 0.78 13.89 25.35
C ALA A 223 0.97 15.03 26.37
N CYS A 224 1.52 16.17 25.94
CA CYS A 224 1.93 17.28 26.82
C CYS A 224 1.31 18.64 26.50
N GLU A 225 0.43 18.72 25.48
CA GLU A 225 -0.29 19.92 25.03
C GLU A 225 0.60 21.08 24.56
N SER A 226 1.91 20.85 24.47
CA SER A 226 2.87 21.82 23.94
C SER A 226 2.78 21.89 22.41
N THR A 227 3.29 22.97 21.82
CA THR A 227 3.41 23.10 20.37
C THR A 227 4.38 22.05 19.82
N ALA A 228 3.91 21.20 18.92
CA ALA A 228 4.70 20.22 18.21
C ALA A 228 4.74 20.54 16.70
N LEU A 229 5.71 19.96 16.01
CA LEU A 229 5.88 20.10 14.57
C LEU A 229 5.63 18.74 13.91
N LEU A 230 4.63 18.69 13.04
CA LEU A 230 4.35 17.54 12.19
C LEU A 230 5.01 17.78 10.83
N GLN A 231 5.81 16.81 10.38
CA GLN A 231 6.45 16.84 9.08
C GLN A 231 5.91 15.68 8.24
N GLY A 232 5.48 15.98 7.03
CA GLY A 232 5.06 15.00 6.03
C GLY A 232 5.89 15.16 4.76
N LYS A 233 6.01 14.08 4.00
CA LYS A 233 6.51 14.14 2.62
C LYS A 233 5.30 14.28 1.70
N ALA A 234 5.34 15.22 0.76
CA ALA A 234 4.26 15.35 -0.22
C ALA A 234 4.13 14.05 -1.03
N ALA A 235 2.92 13.49 -1.04
CA ALA A 235 2.51 12.43 -1.94
C ALA A 235 1.78 13.09 -3.12
N GLY A 236 2.45 13.16 -4.29
CA GLY A 236 1.88 13.73 -5.51
C GLY A 236 2.25 15.18 -5.84
N GLU A 237 2.03 15.56 -7.10
CA GLU A 237 2.22 16.93 -7.57
C GLU A 237 1.12 17.84 -7.01
N ALA A 238 1.52 18.99 -6.46
CA ALA A 238 0.59 20.01 -5.99
C ALA A 238 -0.28 20.50 -7.16
N ARG A 239 -1.54 20.07 -7.22
CA ARG A 239 -2.51 20.59 -8.18
C ARG A 239 -2.74 22.07 -7.91
N ARG A 240 -2.28 22.92 -8.82
CA ARG A 240 -2.67 24.34 -8.86
C ARG A 240 -3.97 24.44 -9.65
N GLU A 241 -5.07 24.72 -8.97
CA GLU A 241 -6.22 25.31 -9.64
C GLU A 241 -5.82 26.75 -10.01
N VAL A 242 -5.64 27.00 -11.30
CA VAL A 242 -5.52 28.35 -11.84
C VAL A 242 -6.93 28.80 -12.12
N ASP A 243 -7.50 29.58 -11.20
CA ASP A 243 -8.75 30.28 -11.47
C ASP A 243 -8.44 31.43 -12.44
N ASP A 244 -9.06 31.39 -13.61
CA ASP A 244 -8.75 32.27 -14.74
C ASP A 244 -9.50 33.61 -14.58
N GLU A 245 -9.31 34.28 -13.43
CA GLU A 245 -9.66 35.69 -13.29
C GLU A 245 -8.61 36.47 -12.49
N ARG A 246 -8.36 37.68 -12.97
CA ARG A 246 -7.22 38.52 -12.63
C ARG A 246 -7.24 38.94 -11.15
N HIS A 247 -6.04 38.80 -10.56
CA HIS A 247 -5.43 39.62 -9.49
C HIS A 247 -5.65 39.27 -8.01
N CYS A 248 -4.49 39.09 -7.36
CA CYS A 248 -4.16 39.25 -5.93
C CYS A 248 -4.35 38.07 -4.96
N GLY A 249 -3.37 37.16 -5.04
CA GLY A 249 -2.67 36.50 -3.93
C GLY A 249 -3.36 36.34 -2.57
N LYS A 250 -3.90 35.15 -2.33
CA LYS A 250 -3.89 34.50 -1.00
C LYS A 250 -3.63 33.01 -1.19
N THR A 251 -2.52 32.52 -0.63
CA THR A 251 -2.21 31.10 -0.51
C THR A 251 -3.10 30.48 0.56
N SER A 252 -4.13 29.74 0.15
CA SER A 252 -4.82 28.80 1.02
C SER A 252 -4.15 27.43 0.88
N ASP A 253 -3.28 27.09 1.84
CA ASP A 253 -2.75 25.74 1.99
C ASP A 253 -3.88 24.81 2.44
N ALA A 254 -4.60 24.23 1.48
CA ALA A 254 -5.46 23.08 1.72
C ALA A 254 -4.60 21.82 1.67
N ALA A 255 -3.88 21.56 2.75
CA ALA A 255 -3.33 20.23 3.01
C ALA A 255 -4.52 19.31 3.37
N ARG A 256 -5.04 18.56 2.39
CA ARG A 256 -5.78 17.33 2.68
C ARG A 256 -4.75 16.30 3.15
N ILE A 257 -4.85 15.94 4.42
CA ILE A 257 -3.95 15.02 5.11
C ILE A 257 -4.59 13.63 5.08
N ILE A 258 -3.81 12.64 4.63
CA ILE A 258 -3.90 11.22 5.00
C ILE A 258 -3.05 11.03 6.26
#